data_AF-A0AAW5KF01-F1
#
_entry.id   AF-A0AAW5KF01-F1
#
_cell.length_a   1.000
_cell.length_b   1.000
_cell.length_c   1.000
_cell.angle_alpha   90.00
_cell.angle_beta   90.00
_cell.angle_gamma   90.00
#
_symmetry.space_group_name_H-M   'P 1'
#
loop_
_entity.id
_entity.type
_entity.pdbx_description
1 polymer ?
#
loop_
_entity_poly.entity_id
_entity_poly.type
_entity_poly.pdbx_seq_one_letter_code
_entity_poly.pdbx_strand_id
1 'polypeptide(L)' 'DDAVDDAEAQQVGGGHLQQLGIIPEPKGGAHTDPAKTCIAVKEVLVRELEALCTQNTRTLLDNRYQKYRSMGVYGG' A
#
# COMPACT_ATOMS: atom_id res chain seq x y z
N ASP A 1 34.66 4.25 -9.92
CA ASP A 1 33.92 5.51 -9.82
C ASP A 1 32.53 5.18 -10.29
N ASP A 2 31.83 4.55 -9.36
CA ASP A 2 30.72 3.65 -9.57
C ASP A 2 29.43 4.41 -9.25
N ALA A 3 28.49 4.39 -10.19
CA ALA A 3 27.04 4.27 -9.99
C ALA A 3 26.33 4.85 -11.22
N VAL A 4 26.41 4.11 -12.33
CA VAL A 4 25.27 3.98 -13.22
C VAL A 4 24.35 2.95 -12.56
N ASP A 5 23.34 3.38 -11.81
CA ASP A 5 22.14 2.55 -11.63
C ASP A 5 20.95 3.36 -11.09
N ASP A 6 19.77 2.99 -11.58
CA ASP A 6 18.45 3.24 -11.02
C ASP A 6 17.84 4.64 -11.16
N ALA A 7 17.70 5.10 -12.40
CA ALA A 7 16.71 6.12 -12.77
C ALA A 7 15.66 5.61 -13.76
N GLU A 8 15.29 4.33 -13.72
CA GLU A 8 14.05 3.87 -14.36
C GLU A 8 12.87 4.25 -13.46
N ALA A 9 12.49 5.53 -13.53
CA ALA A 9 11.29 6.09 -12.94
C ALA A 9 10.04 5.45 -13.58
N GLN A 10 9.65 4.30 -13.06
CA GLN A 10 8.47 3.55 -13.49
C GLN A 10 7.20 4.23 -12.99
N GLN A 11 6.75 5.27 -13.68
CA GLN A 11 5.38 5.79 -13.75
C GLN A 11 4.48 5.64 -12.50
N VAL A 12 5.02 5.88 -11.30
CA VAL A 12 4.29 5.92 -10.02
C VAL A 12 3.64 7.29 -9.87
N GLY A 13 2.62 7.55 -10.68
CA GLY A 13 1.72 8.67 -10.41
C GLY A 13 1.04 8.45 -9.06
N GLY A 14 0.91 9.49 -8.23
CA GLY A 14 0.39 9.39 -6.85
C GLY A 14 -0.99 8.74 -6.71
N GLY A 15 -1.75 8.57 -7.80
CA GLY A 15 -2.98 7.77 -7.82
C GLY A 15 -2.76 6.26 -7.71
N HIS A 16 -1.65 5.73 -8.26
CA HIS A 16 -1.33 4.29 -8.21
C HIS A 16 -0.94 3.85 -6.79
N LEU A 17 -0.22 4.70 -6.04
CA LEU A 17 0.17 4.44 -4.66
C LEU A 17 -1.04 4.32 -3.71
N GLN A 18 -2.08 5.13 -3.94
CA GLN A 18 -3.31 5.10 -3.14
C GLN A 18 -4.07 3.78 -3.28
N GLN A 19 -3.99 3.14 -4.45
CA GLN A 19 -4.67 1.88 -4.74
C GLN A 19 -4.00 0.68 -4.06
N LEU A 20 -2.71 0.80 -3.69
CA LEU A 20 -1.97 -0.20 -2.92
C LEU A 20 -2.07 0.01 -1.40
N GLY A 21 -2.82 1.03 -0.94
CA GLY A 21 -2.89 1.40 0.47
C GLY A 21 -1.59 2.02 1.00
N ILE A 22 -0.71 2.51 0.12
CA ILE A 22 0.54 3.16 0.51
C ILE A 22 0.20 4.55 1.05
N ILE A 23 0.61 4.81 2.30
CA ILE A 23 0.40 6.09 2.96
C ILE A 23 1.61 6.99 2.63
N PRO A 24 1.39 8.16 2.00
CA PRO A 24 2.48 9.07 1.70
C PRO A 24 3.03 9.69 2.98
N GLU A 25 4.35 9.70 3.13
CA GLU A 25 5.00 10.35 4.27
C GLU A 25 4.94 11.89 4.17
N PRO A 26 4.90 12.60 5.31
CA PRO A 26 5.12 14.05 5.34
C PRO A 26 6.50 14.44 4.80
N LYS A 27 6.63 15.70 4.34
CA LYS A 27 7.93 16.26 3.95
C LYS A 27 8.87 16.26 5.16
N GLY A 28 10.02 15.59 5.04
CA GLY A 28 10.96 15.36 6.15
C GLY A 28 10.89 13.96 6.75
N GLY A 29 9.85 13.19 6.40
CA GLY A 29 9.64 11.82 6.84
C GLY A 29 8.58 11.70 7.94
N ALA A 30 8.12 10.47 8.20
CA ALA A 30 7.09 10.20 9.21
C ALA A 30 7.45 10.72 10.62
N HIS A 31 8.74 10.70 10.98
CA HIS A 31 9.23 11.11 12.29
C HIS A 31 9.21 12.63 12.51
N THR A 32 9.21 13.44 11.45
CA THR A 32 9.22 14.91 11.58
C THR A 32 7.85 15.49 11.89
N ASP A 33 6.77 14.76 11.54
CA ASP A 33 5.40 15.12 11.89
C ASP A 33 4.60 13.84 12.22
N PRO A 34 4.77 13.31 13.45
CA PRO A 34 4.08 12.09 13.87
C PRO A 34 2.56 12.26 13.92
N ALA A 35 2.08 13.47 14.27
CA ALA A 35 0.66 13.75 14.35
C ALA A 35 0.00 13.64 12.96
N LYS A 36 0.59 14.27 11.95
CA LYS A 36 0.10 14.17 10.56
C LYS A 36 0.20 12.75 10.02
N THR A 37 1.26 12.03 10.33
CA THR A 37 1.42 10.62 9.95
C THR A 37 0.31 9.76 10.56
N CYS A 38 0.04 9.90 11.86
CA CYS A 38 -1.03 9.16 12.54
C CYS A 38 -2.41 9.46 11.96
N ILE A 39 -2.69 10.71 11.58
CA ILE A 39 -3.95 11.09 10.91
C ILE A 39 -4.07 10.37 9.56
N ALA A 40 -3.04 10.41 8.73
CA ALA A 40 -3.06 9.74 7.43
C ALA A 40 -3.22 8.21 7.56
N VAL A 41 -2.54 7.59 8.54
CA VAL A 41 -2.72 6.17 8.88
C VAL A 41 -4.16 5.88 9.29
N LYS A 42 -4.74 6.69 10.17
CA LYS A 42 -6.12 6.53 10.63
C LYS A 42 -7.11 6.60 9.47
N GLU A 43 -6.97 7.58 8.59
CA GLU A 43 -7.86 7.77 7.44
C GLU A 43 -7.85 6.56 6.51
N VAL A 44 -6.65 6.04 6.19
CA VAL A 44 -6.53 4.83 5.36
C VAL A 44 -7.10 3.61 6.07
N LEU A 45 -6.77 3.39 7.35
CA LEU A 45 -7.27 2.23 8.09
C LEU A 45 -8.80 2.21 8.20
N VAL A 46 -9.42 3.35 8.48
CA VAL A 46 -10.89 3.46 8.55
C VAL A 46 -11.51 3.12 7.19
N ARG A 47 -11.03 3.73 6.11
CA ARG A 47 -11.53 3.48 4.75
C ARG A 47 -11.41 2.01 4.35
N GLU A 48 -10.24 1.41 4.55
CA GLU A 48 -10.02 0.01 4.18
C GLU A 48 -10.86 -0.94 5.04
N LEU A 49 -10.98 -0.67 6.34
CA LEU A 49 -11.80 -1.50 7.24
C LEU A 49 -13.28 -1.40 6.90
N GLU A 50 -13.80 -0.21 6.61
CA GLU A 50 -15.18 -0.01 6.16
C GLU A 50 -15.45 -0.81 4.87
N ALA A 51 -14.56 -0.72 3.89
CA ALA A 51 -14.68 -1.49 2.65
C ALA A 51 -14.71 -3.01 2.90
N LEU A 52 -13.86 -3.52 3.79
CA LEU A 52 -13.84 -4.95 4.14
C LEU A 52 -15.08 -5.39 4.92
N CYS A 53 -15.57 -4.57 5.84
CA CYS A 53 -16.77 -4.87 6.64
C CYS A 53 -18.05 -4.97 5.82
N THR A 54 -18.09 -4.37 4.62
CA THR A 54 -19.24 -4.53 3.70
C THR A 54 -19.25 -5.87 2.95
N GLN A 55 -18.17 -6.63 2.98
CA GLN A 55 -18.06 -7.90 2.27
C GLN A 55 -18.54 -9.07 3.15
N ASN A 56 -19.15 -10.07 2.51
CA ASN A 56 -19.50 -11.31 3.21
C ASN A 56 -18.24 -12.17 3.48
N THR A 57 -18.32 -13.01 4.51
CA THR A 57 -17.20 -13.88 4.95
C THR A 57 -16.61 -14.72 3.82
N ARG A 58 -17.44 -15.29 2.94
CA ARG A 58 -16.96 -16.12 1.82
C ARG A 58 -16.07 -15.30 0.88
N THR A 59 -16.51 -14.11 0.52
CA THR A 59 -15.77 -13.18 -0.35
C THR A 59 -14.44 -12.77 0.29
N LEU A 60 -14.45 -12.47 1.60
CA LEU A 60 -13.22 -12.14 2.33
C LEU A 60 -12.20 -13.29 2.34
N LEU A 61 -12.66 -14.53 2.47
CA LEU A 61 -11.81 -15.72 2.44
C LEU A 61 -11.24 -15.96 1.04
N ASP A 62 -12.07 -15.87 0.00
CA ASP A 62 -11.65 -16.05 -1.39
C ASP A 62 -10.61 -14.99 -1.80
N ASN A 63 -10.86 -13.72 -1.47
CA ASN A 63 -9.92 -12.62 -1.73
C ASN A 63 -8.58 -12.82 -0.98
N ARG A 64 -8.64 -13.28 0.27
CA ARG A 64 -7.43 -13.58 1.05
C ARG A 64 -6.63 -14.71 0.40
N TYR A 65 -7.29 -15.79 -0.01
CA TYR A 65 -6.65 -16.91 -0.70
C TYR A 65 -5.97 -16.45 -2.00
N GLN A 66 -6.69 -15.71 -2.84
CA GLN A 66 -6.16 -15.18 -4.09
C GLN A 66 -4.94 -14.29 -3.88
N LYS A 67 -5.00 -13.36 -2.91
CA LYS A 67 -3.89 -12.46 -2.56
C LYS A 67 -2.62 -13.24 -2.22
N TYR A 68 -2.71 -14.22 -1.32
CA TYR A 68 -1.52 -14.99 -0.92
C TYR A 68 -1.07 -15.98 -2.00
N ARG A 69 -1.98 -16.50 -2.83
CA ARG A 69 -1.62 -17.40 -3.92
C ARG A 69 -0.88 -16.71 -5.05
N SER A 70 -1.19 -15.44 -5.32
CA SER A 70 -0.49 -14.63 -6.32
C SER A 70 0.84 -14.06 -5.82
N MET A 71 1.01 -13.94 -4.50
CA MET A 71 2.28 -13.56 -3.87
C MET A 71 3.24 -14.75 -3.82
N GLY A 72 3.76 -15.13 -4.99
CA GLY A 72 4.76 -16.18 -5.15
C GLY A 72 5.00 -16.48 -6.62
N VAL A 73 6.10 -15.96 -7.17
CA VAL A 73 6.62 -16.41 -8.46
C VAL A 73 7.12 -17.83 -8.25
N TYR A 74 6.46 -18.82 -8.86
CA TYR A 74 7.10 -20.12 -9.06
C TYR A 74 8.20 -19.91 -10.09
N GLY A 75 9.42 -19.66 -9.60
CA GLY A 75 10.62 -19.74 -10.43
C GLY A 75 10.77 -21.18 -10.90
N GLY A 76 10.33 -21.42 -12.14
CA GLY A 76 10.81 -22.49 -13.00
C GLY A 76 11.78 -21.90 -14.01
#